data_AF-A0A1I5N6F3-F1
#
_entry.id   AF-A0A1I5N6F3-F1
#
_cell.length_a   1.000
_cell.length_b   1.000
_cell.length_c   1.000
_cell.angle_alpha   90.00
_cell.angle_beta   90.00
_cell.angle_gamma   90.00
#
_symmetry.space_group_name_H-M   'P 1'
#
loop_
_entity.id
_entity.type
_entity.pdbx_description
1 polymer ?
#
loop_
_entity_poly.entity_id
_entity_poly.type
_entity_poly.pdbx_seq_one_letter_code
_entity_poly.pdbx_strand_id
1 'polypeptide(L)'
;MDQPHKMSRGDAPMTDKYQDQSMEYYDGNTKIKIVDPGPVPPEKVERILEQFHRVGWSIWKDLSLEEQKAINAEYDKQRAD
;
A
#
# COMPACT_ATOMS: atom_id res chain seq x y z
N MET A 1 0.83 -25.71 13.69
CA MET A 1 -0.42 -24.93 13.72
C MET A 1 -0.07 -23.58 13.10
N ASP A 2 -0.08 -23.52 11.78
CA ASP A 2 0.15 -22.28 11.02
C ASP A 2 -1.02 -21.34 11.27
N GLN A 3 -0.81 -20.30 12.07
CA GLN A 3 -1.73 -19.17 12.11
C GLN A 3 -1.35 -18.24 10.95
N PRO A 4 -2.21 -18.07 9.92
CA PRO A 4 -1.96 -17.08 8.90
C PRO A 4 -1.94 -15.70 9.56
N HIS A 5 -0.87 -14.95 9.32
CA HIS A 5 -0.68 -13.58 9.78
C HIS A 5 -1.95 -12.77 9.48
N LYS A 6 -2.53 -12.11 10.49
CA LYS A 6 -3.65 -11.18 10.27
C LYS A 6 -3.11 -9.96 9.53
N MET A 7 -3.33 -9.90 8.22
CA MET A 7 -3.01 -8.71 7.41
C MET A 7 -3.70 -7.49 8.02
N SER A 8 -2.94 -6.42 8.30
CA SER A 8 -3.50 -5.16 8.77
C SER A 8 -4.29 -4.48 7.66
N ARG A 9 -5.24 -3.61 8.02
CA ARG A 9 -6.01 -2.81 7.05
C ARG A 9 -5.04 -1.82 6.38
N GLY A 10 -4.58 -2.16 5.18
CA GLY A 10 -3.54 -1.41 4.44
C GLY A 10 -2.39 -2.27 3.91
N ASP A 11 -2.21 -3.48 4.45
CA ASP A 11 -1.17 -4.43 4.04
C ASP A 11 -1.57 -5.28 2.82
N ALA A 12 -2.75 -5.05 2.23
CA ALA A 12 -3.13 -5.78 1.05
C ALA A 12 -2.11 -5.45 -0.05
N PRO A 13 -1.30 -6.42 -0.49
CA PRO A 13 -0.42 -6.18 -1.61
C PRO A 13 -1.31 -5.76 -2.77
N MET A 14 -0.92 -4.69 -3.47
CA MET A 14 -1.55 -4.25 -4.71
C MET A 14 -1.27 -5.32 -5.78
N THR A 15 -1.93 -6.46 -5.62
CA THR A 15 -1.81 -7.64 -6.47
C THR A 15 -2.71 -7.44 -7.67
N ASP A 16 -2.28 -7.93 -8.83
CA ASP A 16 -3.04 -7.90 -10.08
C ASP A 16 -4.36 -8.70 -10.03
N LYS A 17 -4.68 -9.34 -8.91
CA LYS A 17 -5.86 -10.20 -8.75
C LYS A 17 -6.96 -9.44 -8.00
N TYR A 18 -7.65 -8.56 -8.71
CA TYR A 18 -8.89 -7.95 -8.22
C TYR A 18 -9.92 -9.03 -7.86
N GLN A 19 -10.49 -8.93 -6.66
CA GLN A 19 -11.65 -9.71 -6.22
C GLN A 19 -12.75 -8.73 -5.83
N ASP A 20 -13.95 -8.92 -6.36
CA ASP A 20 -15.11 -8.11 -6.01
C ASP A 20 -15.46 -8.30 -4.53
N GLN A 21 -15.42 -7.21 -3.77
CA GLN A 21 -15.75 -7.16 -2.35
C GLN A 21 -17.17 -6.62 -2.09
N SER A 22 -17.98 -6.48 -3.12
CA SER A 22 -19.36 -6.02 -2.97
C SER A 22 -20.17 -7.01 -2.10
N MET A 23 -21.00 -6.47 -1.22
CA MET A 23 -21.89 -7.27 -0.38
C MET A 23 -23.19 -6.53 -0.09
N GLU A 24 -24.27 -7.30 0.03
CA GLU A 24 -25.57 -6.80 0.45
C GLU A 24 -26.03 -7.58 1.69
N TYR A 25 -26.42 -6.86 2.73
CA TYR A 25 -27.00 -7.48 3.93
C TYR A 25 -28.08 -6.59 4.53
N TYR A 26 -28.88 -7.18 5.42
CA TYR A 26 -29.92 -6.49 6.16
C TYR A 26 -29.52 -6.32 7.61
N ASP A 27 -29.78 -5.13 8.15
CA ASP A 27 -29.74 -4.84 9.58
C ASP A 27 -31.13 -4.33 10.01
N GLY A 28 -31.92 -5.21 10.64
CA GLY A 28 -33.33 -4.97 10.92
C GLY A 28 -34.15 -4.74 9.65
N ASN A 29 -34.71 -3.53 9.50
CA ASN A 29 -35.47 -3.10 8.31
C ASN A 29 -34.62 -2.29 7.30
N THR A 30 -33.30 -2.19 7.53
CA THR A 30 -32.38 -1.41 6.69
C THR A 30 -31.62 -2.35 5.76
N LYS A 31 -31.66 -2.08 4.46
CA LYS A 31 -30.83 -2.77 3.47
C LYS A 31 -29.52 -2.00 3.27
N ILE A 32 -28.39 -2.64 3.56
CA ILE A 32 -27.05 -2.07 3.37
C ILE A 32 -26.41 -2.73 2.14
N LYS A 33 -25.90 -1.90 1.23
CA LYS A 33 -25.16 -2.32 0.04
C LYS A 33 -23.76 -1.73 0.07
N ILE A 34 -22.75 -2.58 0.23
CA ILE A 34 -21.35 -2.23 0.05
C ILE A 34 -21.04 -2.41 -1.44
N VAL A 35 -20.60 -1.32 -2.06
CA VAL A 35 -20.25 -1.28 -3.48
C VAL A 35 -18.74 -1.29 -3.60
N ASP A 36 -18.22 -2.21 -4.42
CA ASP A 36 -16.81 -2.21 -4.80
C ASP A 36 -16.56 -1.11 -5.85
N PRO A 37 -15.58 -0.21 -5.64
CA PRO A 37 -15.23 0.81 -6.64
C PRO A 37 -14.68 0.23 -7.96
N GLY A 38 -14.40 -1.07 -8.04
CA GLY A 38 -13.91 -1.70 -9.26
C GLY A 38 -12.38 -1.72 -9.36
N PRO A 39 -11.84 -2.43 -10.37
CA PRO A 39 -10.40 -2.49 -10.58
C PRO A 39 -9.85 -1.11 -10.98
N VAL A 40 -8.73 -0.73 -10.38
CA VAL A 40 -8.01 0.48 -10.78
C VAL A 40 -7.25 0.18 -12.08
N PRO A 41 -7.38 1.03 -13.13
CA PRO A 41 -6.63 0.83 -14.37
C PRO A 41 -5.11 0.85 -14.11
N PRO A 42 -4.33 -0.06 -14.73
CA PRO A 42 -2.88 -0.16 -14.49
C PRO A 42 -2.16 1.16 -14.79
N GLU A 43 -2.54 1.87 -15.86
CA GLU A 43 -1.97 3.18 -16.20
C GLU A 43 -2.13 4.22 -15.09
N LYS A 44 -3.24 4.18 -14.34
CA LYS A 44 -3.48 5.09 -13.22
C LYS A 44 -2.59 4.72 -12.03
N VAL A 45 -2.38 3.43 -11.79
CA VAL A 45 -1.47 2.92 -10.77
C VAL A 45 -0.05 3.33 -11.08
N GLU A 46 0.42 3.09 -12.30
CA GLU A 46 1.75 3.47 -12.76
C GLU A 46 1.99 4.97 -12.61
N ARG A 47 1.03 5.82 -13.00
CA ARG A 47 1.13 7.26 -12.85
C ARG A 47 1.25 7.69 -11.38
N ILE A 48 0.50 7.06 -10.48
CA ILE A 48 0.55 7.35 -9.05
C ILE A 48 1.90 6.92 -8.47
N LEU A 49 2.39 5.73 -8.82
CA LEU A 49 3.69 5.23 -8.40
C LEU A 49 4.82 6.12 -8.90
N GLU A 50 4.74 6.57 -10.15
CA GLU A 50 5.72 7.50 -10.72
C GLU A 50 5.76 8.82 -9.93
N GLN A 51 4.59 9.41 -9.64
CA GLN A 51 4.52 10.63 -8.84
C GLN A 51 5.06 10.42 -7.43
N PHE A 52 4.69 9.31 -6.79
CA PHE A 52 5.17 8.95 -5.47
C PHE A 52 6.70 8.82 -5.44
N HIS A 53 7.29 8.11 -6.41
CA HIS A 53 8.74 7.97 -6.53
C HIS A 53 9.43 9.32 -6.79
N ARG A 54 8.85 10.17 -7.65
CA ARG A 54 9.41 11.51 -7.92
C ARG A 54 9.45 12.37 -6.66
N VAL A 55 8.38 12.37 -5.87
CA VAL A 55 8.31 13.11 -4.60
C VAL A 55 9.31 12.54 -3.60
N GLY A 56 9.32 11.20 -3.42
CA GLY A 56 10.28 10.53 -2.55
C GLY A 56 11.73 10.83 -2.92
N TRP A 57 12.04 10.83 -4.22
CA TRP A 57 13.36 11.17 -4.71
C TRP A 57 13.73 12.64 -4.52
N SER A 58 12.76 13.55 -4.64
CA SER A 58 12.97 14.97 -4.35
C SER A 58 13.34 15.16 -2.88
N ILE A 59 12.56 14.58 -1.97
CA ILE A 59 12.83 14.66 -0.52
C ILE A 59 14.21 14.07 -0.22
N TRP A 60 14.55 12.93 -0.82
CA TRP A 60 15.86 12.31 -0.65
C TRP A 60 17.01 13.24 -1.06
N LYS A 61 16.88 13.94 -2.19
CA LYS A 61 17.90 14.90 -2.65
C LYS A 61 18.04 16.12 -1.75
N ASP A 62 16.96 16.52 -1.09
CA ASP A 62 16.95 17.67 -0.19
C ASP A 62 17.67 17.36 1.15
N LEU A 63 17.89 16.09 1.47
CA LEU A 63 18.66 15.67 2.65
C LEU A 63 20.16 15.93 2.47
N SER A 64 20.83 16.24 3.57
CA SER A 64 22.29 16.33 3.59
C SER A 64 22.95 14.98 3.36
N LEU A 65 24.21 14.99 2.91
CA LEU A 65 24.98 13.75 2.71
C LEU A 65 25.16 12.93 4.00
N GLU A 66 25.16 13.59 5.17
CA GLU A 66 25.27 12.90 6.46
C GLU A 66 23.98 12.18 6.83
N GLU A 67 22.83 12.82 6.62
CA GLU A 67 21.51 12.23 6.83
C GLU A 67 21.27 11.06 5.88
N GLN A 68 21.62 11.21 4.60
CA GLN A 68 21.52 10.13 3.62
C GLN A 68 22.35 8.90 4.04
N LYS A 69 23.58 9.11 4.52
CA LYS A 69 24.44 8.02 5.00
C LYS A 69 23.89 7.36 6.26
N ALA A 70 23.34 8.15 7.19
CA ALA A 70 22.75 7.62 8.42
C ALA A 70 21.54 6.72 8.12
N ILE A 71 20.64 7.17 7.24
CA ILE A 71 19.47 6.40 6.81
C ILE A 71 19.90 5.11 6.11
N ASN A 72 20.86 5.19 5.17
CA ASN A 72 21.35 3.99 4.49
C ASN A 72 21.97 2.97 5.47
N ALA A 73 22.76 3.43 6.44
CA ALA A 73 23.37 2.57 7.44
C ALA A 73 22.35 1.92 8.39
N GLU A 74 21.22 2.58 8.66
CA GLU A 74 20.12 1.99 9.42
C GLU A 74 19.41 0.89 8.63
N TYR A 75 19.13 1.12 7.34
CA TYR A 75 18.53 0.13 6.45
C TYR A 75 19.42 -1.10 6.25
N ASP A 76 20.74 -0.92 6.11
CA ASP A 76 21.68 -2.02 5.95
C ASP A 76 21.72 -2.93 7.18
N LYS A 77 21.55 -2.37 8.39
CA LYS A 77 21.44 -3.16 9.63
C LYS A 77 20.16 -3.98 9.66
N GLN A 78 19.02 -3.37 9.31
CA GLN A 78 17.73 -4.07 9.27
C GLN A 78 17.66 -5.19 8.22
N ARG A 79 18.46 -5.12 7.14
CA ARG A 79 18.56 -6.19 6.14
C ARG A 79 19.45 -7.36 6.54
N ALA A 80 20.31 -7.17 7.54
CA ALA A 80 21.25 -8.18 8.00
C ALA A 80 20.68 -9.06 9.12
N ASP A 81 19.56 -8.65 9.73
CA ASP A 81 18.76 -9.39 10.71
C ASP A 81 17.65 -10.22 10.03
#